data_AF-A0A5B7TQE0-F1
#
_entry.id   AF-A0A5B7TQE0-F1
#
_cell.length_a   1.000
_cell.length_b   1.000
_cell.length_c   1.000
_cell.angle_alpha   90.00
_cell.angle_beta   90.00
_cell.angle_gamma   90.00
#
_symmetry.space_group_name_H-M   'P 1'
#
loop_
_entity.id
_entity.type
_entity.pdbx_description
1 polymer ?
#
loop_
_entity_poly.entity_id
_entity_poly.type
_entity_poly.pdbx_seq_one_letter_code
_entity_poly.pdbx_strand_id
1 'polypeptide(L)'
;MSYSNMKPTNVEVHKELKKWVAKGGMLIYVSHDDDPYQSVSEWWNNGDNKYKWPSEHLFKSLDIDENVDDGVYQCGKGQIYIIRKNPKEFVIEKENDTSYLKTINIVYKKANMNKDLEFKNNLYLERGPFKIVSVLDESVSNKSCEIMGPVIDLFDPTLPVLSKKIIVPGEQGFLYDLTKNKKKLPQVIASDSQISNEITTKNNYTFTFKSPKNTNNVMRIQLPKKPSEINLFDVNQKFITSFKKEWDTETNTLWLPFNNSFEGVNVNLKW
;
A
#
# COMPACT_ATOMS: atom_id res chain seq x y z
N MET A 1 -8.81 7.86 -16.58
CA MET A 1 -7.50 8.20 -17.19
C MET A 1 -7.58 9.62 -17.72
N SER A 2 -6.46 10.33 -17.70
CA SER A 2 -6.32 11.66 -18.31
C SER A 2 -4.89 11.81 -18.82
N TYR A 3 -4.70 12.58 -19.89
CA TYR A 3 -3.37 13.05 -20.30
C TYR A 3 -3.09 14.50 -19.92
N SER A 4 -3.94 15.13 -19.11
CA SER A 4 -3.66 16.46 -18.58
C SER A 4 -2.41 16.44 -17.69
N ASN A 5 -1.38 17.20 -18.07
CA ASN A 5 -0.07 17.30 -17.40
C ASN A 5 0.77 16.01 -17.28
N MET A 6 0.27 14.86 -17.73
CA MET A 6 1.02 13.60 -17.72
C MET A 6 0.77 12.83 -19.01
N LYS A 7 1.80 12.70 -19.84
CA LYS A 7 1.71 12.06 -21.16
C LYS A 7 2.05 10.58 -21.11
N PRO A 8 1.47 9.76 -22.00
CA PRO A 8 1.88 8.37 -22.12
C PRO A 8 3.35 8.28 -22.52
N THR A 9 4.11 7.42 -21.85
CA THR A 9 5.57 7.32 -22.04
C THR A 9 5.96 6.78 -23.41
N ASN A 10 5.09 6.01 -24.06
CA ASN A 10 5.31 5.44 -25.41
C ASN A 10 4.00 4.91 -26.01
N VAL A 11 4.08 4.50 -27.27
CA VAL A 11 2.97 3.93 -28.05
C VAL A 11 2.43 2.61 -27.49
N GLU A 12 3.24 1.81 -26.79
CA GLU A 12 2.82 0.50 -26.27
C GLU A 12 1.73 0.63 -25.20
N VAL A 13 1.72 1.74 -24.46
CA VAL A 13 0.64 2.06 -23.51
C VAL A 13 -0.73 2.00 -24.21
N HIS A 14 -0.84 2.54 -25.43
CA HIS A 14 -2.12 2.56 -26.16
C HIS A 14 -2.47 1.17 -26.70
N LYS A 15 -1.48 0.37 -27.10
CA LYS A 15 -1.69 -1.02 -27.55
C LYS A 15 -2.21 -1.88 -26.41
N GLU A 16 -1.65 -1.76 -25.21
CA GLU A 16 -2.12 -2.50 -24.04
C GLU A 16 -3.51 -2.04 -23.58
N LEU A 17 -3.79 -0.73 -23.63
CA LEU A 17 -5.13 -0.20 -23.38
C LEU A 17 -6.15 -0.75 -24.40
N LYS A 18 -5.84 -0.74 -25.70
CA LYS A 18 -6.71 -1.34 -26.74
C LYS A 18 -6.99 -2.81 -26.44
N LYS A 19 -5.95 -3.59 -26.14
CA LYS A 19 -6.09 -5.02 -25.81
C LYS A 19 -6.98 -5.24 -24.60
N TRP A 20 -6.84 -4.43 -23.55
CA TRP A 20 -7.64 -4.53 -22.34
C TRP A 20 -9.10 -4.12 -22.57
N VAL A 21 -9.36 -2.99 -23.23
CA VAL A 21 -10.71 -2.53 -23.56
C VAL A 21 -11.41 -3.51 -24.49
N ALA A 22 -10.76 -3.97 -25.56
CA ALA A 22 -11.34 -4.93 -26.51
C ALA A 22 -11.81 -6.24 -25.85
N LYS A 23 -11.19 -6.64 -24.73
CA LYS A 23 -11.56 -7.82 -23.93
C LYS A 23 -12.71 -7.58 -22.94
N GLY A 24 -13.25 -6.36 -22.86
CA GLY A 24 -14.34 -5.99 -21.96
C GLY A 24 -13.98 -4.96 -20.90
N GLY A 25 -12.75 -4.42 -20.93
CA GLY A 25 -12.36 -3.30 -20.07
C GLY A 25 -13.21 -2.05 -20.34
N MET A 26 -13.49 -1.27 -19.30
CA MET A 26 -14.22 0.00 -19.42
C MET A 26 -13.29 1.17 -19.10
N LEU A 27 -13.05 2.01 -20.10
CA LEU A 27 -12.16 3.16 -19.98
C LEU A 27 -13.00 4.43 -19.77
N ILE A 28 -12.65 5.24 -18.76
CA ILE A 28 -13.12 6.62 -18.67
C ILE A 28 -11.95 7.54 -19.00
N TYR A 29 -12.04 8.28 -20.10
CA TYR A 29 -11.07 9.29 -20.52
C TYR A 29 -11.62 10.68 -20.20
N VAL A 30 -10.82 11.48 -19.47
CA VAL A 30 -11.22 12.81 -19.00
C VAL A 30 -10.12 13.80 -19.31
N SER A 31 -10.33 14.66 -20.30
CA SER A 31 -9.38 15.71 -20.67
C SER A 31 -10.00 16.63 -21.72
N HIS A 32 -9.71 17.93 -21.64
CA HIS A 32 -9.93 18.87 -22.73
C HIS A 32 -8.73 18.96 -23.69
N ASP A 33 -7.63 18.25 -23.38
CA ASP A 33 -6.40 18.20 -24.17
C ASP A 33 -5.81 19.58 -24.49
N ASP A 34 -5.89 20.50 -23.53
CA ASP A 34 -5.52 21.91 -23.64
C ASP A 34 -4.30 22.30 -22.79
N ASP A 35 -3.67 21.34 -22.11
CA ASP A 35 -2.49 21.64 -21.31
C ASP A 35 -1.25 21.92 -22.18
N PRO A 36 -0.30 22.74 -21.71
CA PRO A 36 0.86 23.14 -22.51
C PRO A 36 1.76 22.00 -23.01
N TYR A 37 1.70 20.82 -22.37
CA TYR A 37 2.53 19.68 -22.74
C TYR A 37 1.97 18.88 -23.92
N GLN A 38 0.84 19.30 -24.48
CA GLN A 38 0.24 18.67 -25.65
C GLN A 38 1.07 18.88 -26.93
N SER A 39 1.74 20.03 -27.03
CA SER A 39 2.50 20.46 -28.21
C SER A 39 4.01 20.18 -28.13
N VAL A 40 4.50 19.54 -27.07
CA VAL A 40 5.93 19.16 -26.99
C VAL A 40 6.25 18.10 -28.03
N SER A 41 7.45 18.18 -28.63
CA SER A 41 7.88 17.21 -29.63
C SER A 41 8.16 15.86 -28.96
N GLU A 42 7.34 14.87 -29.28
CA GLU A 42 7.29 13.55 -28.64
C GLU A 42 6.80 12.49 -29.62
N TRP A 43 6.73 11.23 -29.18
CA TRP A 43 6.42 10.09 -30.05
C TRP A 43 5.09 10.21 -30.82
N TRP A 44 4.10 10.96 -30.34
CA TRP A 44 2.79 11.10 -30.99
C TRP A 44 2.74 12.18 -32.09
N ASN A 45 3.68 13.13 -32.11
CA ASN A 45 3.68 14.24 -33.09
C ASN A 45 5.01 14.37 -33.86
N ASN A 46 5.91 13.40 -33.68
CA ASN A 46 7.21 13.32 -34.36
C ASN A 46 7.34 12.05 -35.21
N GLY A 47 8.26 12.07 -36.17
CA GLY A 47 8.48 10.99 -37.14
C GLY A 47 7.27 10.78 -38.05
N ASP A 48 6.80 9.54 -38.12
CA ASP A 48 5.64 9.12 -38.92
C ASP A 48 4.30 9.55 -38.30
N ASN A 49 4.29 9.89 -37.01
CA ASN A 49 3.09 10.35 -36.33
C ASN A 49 2.92 11.86 -36.50
N LYS A 50 1.67 12.29 -36.70
CA LYS A 50 1.27 13.69 -36.90
C LYS A 50 0.06 14.07 -36.06
N TYR A 51 -0.17 13.36 -34.95
CA TYR A 51 -1.28 13.66 -34.06
C TYR A 51 -1.02 14.97 -33.32
N LYS A 52 -2.06 15.79 -33.22
CA LYS A 52 -2.04 17.01 -32.42
C LYS A 52 -1.94 16.68 -30.93
N TRP A 53 -2.59 15.60 -30.51
CA TRP A 53 -2.65 15.13 -29.14
C TRP A 53 -2.38 13.63 -29.05
N PRO A 54 -1.76 13.12 -27.96
CA PRO A 54 -1.65 11.68 -27.77
C PRO A 54 -3.02 11.01 -27.66
N SER A 55 -4.06 11.73 -27.21
CA SER A 55 -5.43 11.21 -27.17
C SER A 55 -5.98 10.86 -28.56
N GLU A 56 -5.63 11.62 -29.60
CA GLU A 56 -6.03 11.29 -30.99
C GLU A 56 -5.46 9.92 -31.40
N HIS A 57 -4.17 9.67 -31.11
CA HIS A 57 -3.56 8.36 -31.36
C HIS A 57 -4.24 7.26 -30.53
N LEU A 58 -4.61 7.55 -29.27
CA LEU A 58 -5.33 6.60 -28.42
C LEU A 58 -6.71 6.26 -29.00
N PHE A 59 -7.50 7.26 -29.41
CA PHE A 59 -8.84 7.07 -29.95
C PHE A 59 -8.79 6.31 -31.26
N LYS A 60 -7.90 6.69 -32.18
CA LYS A 60 -7.67 5.93 -33.40
C LYS A 60 -7.27 4.49 -33.11
N SER A 61 -6.39 4.28 -32.13
CA SER A 61 -6.01 2.92 -31.69
C SER A 61 -7.20 2.14 -31.13
N LEU A 62 -8.20 2.80 -30.55
CA LEU A 62 -9.42 2.20 -30.03
C LEU A 62 -10.54 2.08 -31.07
N ASP A 63 -10.23 2.32 -32.35
CA ASP A 63 -11.19 2.29 -33.46
C ASP A 63 -12.29 3.38 -33.32
N ILE A 64 -11.91 4.53 -32.74
CA ILE A 64 -12.72 5.74 -32.55
C ILE A 64 -12.11 6.87 -33.40
N ASP A 65 -12.92 7.80 -33.90
CA ASP A 65 -12.41 8.99 -34.59
C ASP A 65 -11.44 9.78 -33.70
N GLU A 66 -10.43 10.40 -34.31
CA GLU A 66 -9.36 11.12 -33.61
C GLU A 66 -9.91 12.31 -32.79
N ASN A 67 -10.92 13.00 -33.35
CA ASN A 67 -11.59 14.12 -32.71
C ASN A 67 -13.07 13.80 -32.46
N VAL A 68 -13.34 13.38 -31.24
CA VAL A 68 -14.69 13.03 -30.77
C VAL A 68 -15.13 13.90 -29.59
N ASP A 69 -16.43 14.14 -29.55
CA ASP A 69 -17.12 14.84 -28.46
C ASP A 69 -17.33 13.92 -27.25
N ASP A 70 -18.00 14.47 -26.22
CA ASP A 70 -18.47 13.70 -25.07
C ASP A 70 -19.39 12.56 -25.51
N GLY A 71 -19.16 11.37 -24.95
CA GLY A 71 -19.97 10.23 -25.34
C GLY A 71 -19.45 8.88 -24.86
N VAL A 72 -20.18 7.85 -25.30
CA VAL A 72 -19.84 6.45 -25.05
C VAL A 72 -19.57 5.77 -26.37
N TYR A 73 -18.35 5.25 -26.51
CA TYR A 73 -17.85 4.60 -27.71
C TYR A 73 -17.56 3.13 -27.42
N GLN A 74 -17.62 2.29 -28.45
CA GLN A 74 -17.40 0.84 -28.34
C GLN A 74 -16.03 0.48 -28.91
N CYS A 75 -15.33 -0.44 -28.26
CA CYS A 75 -14.15 -1.08 -28.81
C CYS A 75 -14.15 -2.55 -28.40
N GLY A 76 -14.34 -3.44 -29.37
CA GLY A 76 -14.53 -4.87 -29.10
C GLY A 76 -15.70 -5.13 -28.15
N LYS A 77 -15.41 -5.75 -26.99
CA LYS A 77 -16.40 -6.02 -25.93
C LYS A 77 -16.47 -4.93 -24.85
N GLY A 78 -15.59 -3.93 -24.90
CA GLY A 78 -15.48 -2.87 -23.92
C GLY A 78 -16.08 -1.55 -24.38
N GLN A 79 -16.14 -0.60 -23.44
CA GLN A 79 -16.68 0.74 -23.67
C GLN A 79 -15.67 1.81 -23.25
N ILE A 80 -15.68 2.92 -23.97
CA ILE A 80 -14.91 4.12 -23.65
C ILE A 80 -15.89 5.25 -23.38
N TYR A 81 -15.78 5.88 -22.21
CA TYR A 81 -16.54 7.06 -21.81
C TYR A 81 -15.61 8.26 -21.93
N ILE A 82 -15.94 9.20 -22.83
CA ILE A 82 -15.14 10.40 -23.08
C ILE A 82 -15.84 11.59 -22.42
N ILE A 83 -15.08 12.33 -21.63
CA ILE A 83 -15.50 13.58 -20.97
C ILE A 83 -14.46 14.66 -21.30
N ARG A 84 -14.85 15.65 -22.11
CA ARG A 84 -14.07 16.78 -22.62
C ARG A 84 -14.06 17.94 -21.64
N LYS A 85 -13.69 17.64 -20.40
CA LYS A 85 -13.54 18.62 -19.32
C LYS A 85 -12.13 18.54 -18.76
N ASN A 86 -11.55 19.68 -18.37
CA ASN A 86 -10.26 19.67 -17.70
C ASN A 86 -10.43 19.03 -16.30
N PRO A 87 -9.63 18.02 -15.90
CA PRO A 87 -9.77 17.35 -14.61
C PRO A 87 -9.77 18.29 -13.40
N LYS A 88 -9.09 19.44 -13.51
CA LYS A 88 -9.06 20.44 -12.43
C LYS A 88 -10.43 21.05 -12.16
N GLU A 89 -11.29 21.18 -13.16
CA GLU A 89 -12.60 21.81 -13.01
C GLU A 89 -13.51 21.04 -12.04
N PHE A 90 -13.35 19.72 -11.92
CA PHE A 90 -14.15 18.92 -10.98
C PHE A 90 -13.89 19.25 -9.50
N VAL A 91 -12.75 19.88 -9.18
CA VAL A 91 -12.32 20.12 -7.79
C VAL A 91 -12.23 21.58 -7.40
N ILE A 92 -12.39 22.52 -8.36
CA ILE A 92 -12.34 23.96 -8.07
C ILE A 92 -13.62 24.44 -7.39
N GLU A 93 -14.78 23.97 -7.86
CA GLU A 93 -16.08 24.36 -7.36
C GLU A 93 -16.74 23.21 -6.60
N LYS A 94 -17.51 23.57 -5.58
CA LYS A 94 -18.28 22.61 -4.79
C LYS A 94 -19.23 21.83 -5.69
N GLU A 95 -19.29 20.50 -5.50
CA GLU A 95 -20.20 19.58 -6.21
C GLU A 95 -20.01 19.49 -7.74
N ASN A 96 -18.95 20.11 -8.30
CA ASN A 96 -18.70 20.10 -9.74
C ASN A 96 -18.18 18.73 -10.25
N ASP A 97 -17.87 17.81 -9.34
CA ASP A 97 -17.53 16.40 -9.56
C ASP A 97 -18.76 15.49 -9.72
N THR A 98 -19.97 15.99 -9.46
CA THR A 98 -21.20 15.18 -9.48
C THR A 98 -21.41 14.43 -10.79
N SER A 99 -21.18 15.08 -11.94
CA SER A 99 -21.31 14.42 -13.25
C SER A 99 -20.27 13.32 -13.46
N TYR A 100 -19.05 13.54 -12.96
CA TYR A 100 -17.98 12.55 -13.02
C TYR A 100 -18.28 11.32 -12.16
N LEU A 101 -18.72 11.53 -10.92
CA LEU A 101 -19.14 10.45 -10.02
C LEU A 101 -20.33 9.65 -10.58
N LYS A 102 -21.29 10.32 -11.24
CA LYS A 102 -22.40 9.64 -11.95
C LYS A 102 -21.86 8.70 -13.03
N THR A 103 -20.92 9.17 -13.85
CA THR A 103 -20.29 8.33 -14.89
C THR A 103 -19.52 7.17 -14.28
N ILE A 104 -18.72 7.41 -13.22
CA ILE A 104 -18.02 6.32 -12.51
C ILE A 104 -19.02 5.29 -12.00
N ASN A 105 -20.12 5.70 -11.38
CA ASN A 105 -21.13 4.77 -10.86
C ASN A 105 -21.78 3.94 -11.97
N ILE A 106 -22.10 4.54 -13.12
CA ILE A 106 -22.64 3.82 -14.30
C ILE A 106 -21.63 2.76 -14.78
N VAL A 107 -20.37 3.15 -14.94
CA VAL A 107 -19.30 2.26 -15.40
C VAL A 107 -19.04 1.14 -14.39
N TYR A 108 -18.96 1.47 -13.10
CA TYR A 108 -18.73 0.53 -12.03
C TYR A 108 -19.84 -0.53 -11.95
N LYS A 109 -21.11 -0.11 -12.01
CA LYS A 109 -22.26 -1.02 -12.03
C LYS A 109 -22.20 -1.99 -13.20
N LYS A 110 -21.94 -1.48 -14.41
CA LYS A 110 -21.81 -2.33 -15.59
C LYS A 110 -20.66 -3.33 -15.46
N ALA A 111 -19.52 -2.92 -14.91
CA ALA A 111 -18.36 -3.77 -14.73
C ALA A 111 -18.51 -4.79 -13.58
N ASN A 112 -19.36 -4.51 -12.59
CA ASN A 112 -19.45 -5.28 -11.34
C ASN A 112 -20.85 -5.87 -11.09
N MET A 113 -21.52 -6.39 -12.12
CA MET A 113 -22.81 -7.09 -11.99
C MET A 113 -23.88 -6.26 -11.26
N ASN A 114 -24.00 -4.98 -11.61
CA ASN A 114 -24.93 -4.01 -11.03
C ASN A 114 -24.77 -3.73 -9.53
N LYS A 115 -23.62 -4.08 -8.93
CA LYS A 115 -23.30 -3.66 -7.56
C LYS A 115 -23.14 -2.15 -7.47
N ASP A 116 -23.69 -1.59 -6.40
CA ASP A 116 -23.53 -0.17 -6.09
C ASP A 116 -22.08 0.16 -5.74
N LEU A 117 -21.65 1.36 -6.15
CA LEU A 117 -20.37 1.91 -5.74
C LEU A 117 -20.41 2.24 -4.25
N GLU A 118 -19.52 1.62 -3.48
CA GLU A 118 -19.36 1.92 -2.05
C GLU A 118 -18.29 3.00 -1.85
N PHE A 119 -18.69 4.09 -1.20
CA PHE A 119 -17.74 5.10 -0.74
C PHE A 119 -17.29 4.78 0.69
N LYS A 120 -15.99 4.93 0.93
CA LYS A 120 -15.35 4.71 2.22
C LYS A 120 -14.46 5.90 2.55
N ASN A 121 -14.25 6.13 3.83
CA ASN A 121 -13.32 7.14 4.33
C ASN A 121 -11.94 6.56 4.66
N ASN A 122 -11.62 5.36 4.22
CA ASN A 122 -10.33 4.74 4.51
C ASN A 122 -9.64 4.22 3.24
N LEU A 123 -8.32 4.30 3.28
CA LEU A 123 -7.42 3.65 2.34
C LEU A 123 -6.76 2.49 3.08
N TYR A 124 -6.77 1.31 2.45
CA TYR A 124 -6.25 0.08 3.05
C TYR A 124 -5.35 -0.65 2.05
N LEU A 125 -4.12 -0.95 2.47
CA LEU A 125 -3.13 -1.66 1.66
C LEU A 125 -2.53 -2.83 2.45
N GLU A 126 -2.51 -4.01 1.85
CA GLU A 126 -1.74 -5.15 2.36
C GLU A 126 -0.46 -5.34 1.54
N ARG A 127 0.67 -5.49 2.23
CA ARG A 127 1.95 -5.85 1.62
C ARG A 127 2.63 -6.91 2.44
N GLY A 128 2.51 -8.17 2.02
CA GLY A 128 3.02 -9.30 2.80
C GLY A 128 2.32 -9.39 4.17
N PRO A 129 3.06 -9.41 5.30
CA PRO A 129 2.46 -9.40 6.63
C PRO A 129 1.99 -8.01 7.08
N PHE A 130 2.22 -6.96 6.31
CA PHE A 130 1.92 -5.60 6.73
C PHE A 130 0.54 -5.13 6.27
N LYS A 131 -0.18 -4.48 7.17
CA LYS A 131 -1.42 -3.73 6.89
C LYS A 131 -1.15 -2.25 7.11
N ILE A 132 -1.34 -1.45 6.07
CA ILE A 132 -1.19 0.00 6.12
C ILE A 132 -2.57 0.61 5.88
N VAL A 133 -3.01 1.44 6.81
CA VAL A 133 -4.36 2.02 6.80
C VAL A 133 -4.25 3.52 7.03
N SER A 134 -5.02 4.30 6.28
CA SER A 134 -5.23 5.72 6.54
C SER A 134 -6.73 5.99 6.59
N VAL A 135 -7.21 6.58 7.67
CA VAL A 135 -8.62 6.95 7.83
C VAL A 135 -8.74 8.46 7.68
N LEU A 136 -9.41 8.90 6.62
CA LEU A 136 -9.59 10.29 6.26
C LEU A 136 -10.71 10.91 7.12
N ASP A 137 -10.45 12.09 7.65
CA ASP A 137 -11.39 12.97 8.36
C ASP A 137 -12.17 13.88 7.40
N GLU A 138 -11.57 14.27 6.28
CA GLU A 138 -12.24 14.99 5.18
C GLU A 138 -12.82 14.00 4.15
N SER A 139 -13.89 13.28 4.51
CA SER A 139 -14.47 12.25 3.64
C SER A 139 -15.96 11.99 3.88
N VAL A 140 -16.50 10.94 3.24
CA VAL A 140 -17.93 10.57 3.23
C VAL A 140 -18.48 10.12 4.59
N SER A 141 -17.62 9.90 5.59
CA SER A 141 -18.03 9.51 6.93
C SER A 141 -16.94 9.76 7.96
N ASN A 142 -17.35 9.90 9.23
CA ASN A 142 -16.46 9.98 10.39
C ASN A 142 -16.29 8.63 11.10
N LYS A 143 -16.43 7.51 10.38
CA LYS A 143 -16.34 6.17 10.97
C LYS A 143 -14.87 5.75 11.13
N SER A 144 -14.56 5.12 12.26
CA SER A 144 -13.26 4.47 12.46
C SER A 144 -13.12 3.22 11.59
N CYS A 145 -11.88 2.88 11.24
CA CYS A 145 -11.54 1.60 10.62
C CYS A 145 -11.14 0.61 11.72
N GLU A 146 -11.71 -0.59 11.70
CA GLU A 146 -11.39 -1.65 12.64
C GLU A 146 -10.61 -2.77 11.95
N ILE A 147 -9.43 -3.06 12.48
CA ILE A 147 -8.59 -4.18 12.03
C ILE A 147 -8.60 -5.25 13.10
N MET A 148 -9.13 -6.42 12.75
CA MET A 148 -9.10 -7.60 13.63
C MET A 148 -7.69 -8.20 13.67
N GLY A 149 -7.28 -8.57 14.89
CA GLY A 149 -5.99 -9.18 15.20
C GLY A 149 -5.97 -10.71 15.02
N PRO A 150 -4.88 -11.37 15.47
CA PRO A 150 -3.76 -10.80 16.21
C PRO A 150 -2.84 -9.94 15.32
N VAL A 151 -2.62 -8.69 15.74
CA VAL A 151 -1.74 -7.72 15.05
C VAL A 151 -0.82 -7.02 16.04
N ILE A 152 0.34 -6.57 15.57
CA ILE A 152 1.23 -5.67 16.32
C ILE A 152 1.11 -4.29 15.70
N ASP A 153 0.87 -3.27 16.52
CA ASP A 153 0.94 -1.88 16.08
C ASP A 153 2.40 -1.43 16.04
N LEU A 154 2.92 -1.13 14.85
CA LEU A 154 4.31 -0.75 14.64
C LEU A 154 4.57 0.73 14.97
N PHE A 155 3.51 1.53 15.19
CA PHE A 155 3.65 2.88 15.74
C PHE A 155 3.60 2.89 17.27
N ASP A 156 3.11 1.82 17.90
CA ASP A 156 3.16 1.67 19.35
C ASP A 156 4.58 1.27 19.78
N PRO A 157 5.29 2.12 20.53
CA PRO A 157 6.68 1.84 20.92
C PRO A 157 6.81 0.64 21.87
N THR A 158 5.70 0.16 22.44
CA THR A 158 5.69 -1.02 23.31
C THR A 158 5.51 -2.34 22.55
N LEU A 159 5.18 -2.29 21.25
CA LEU A 159 4.92 -3.44 20.38
C LEU A 159 3.99 -4.51 21.02
N PRO A 160 2.77 -4.12 21.46
CA PRO A 160 1.83 -5.05 22.05
C PRO A 160 1.23 -5.97 20.98
N VAL A 161 0.81 -7.17 21.38
CA VAL A 161 -0.05 -8.02 20.56
C VAL A 161 -1.50 -7.60 20.83
N LEU A 162 -2.18 -7.11 19.80
CA LEU A 162 -3.54 -6.61 19.88
C LEU A 162 -4.51 -7.60 19.22
N SER A 163 -5.60 -7.92 19.91
CA SER A 163 -6.72 -8.68 19.34
C SER A 163 -7.55 -7.86 18.34
N LYS A 164 -7.45 -6.52 18.43
CA LYS A 164 -8.08 -5.55 17.52
C LYS A 164 -7.36 -4.21 17.61
N LYS A 165 -7.24 -3.51 16.48
CA LYS A 165 -6.84 -2.10 16.40
C LYS A 165 -8.00 -1.27 15.84
N ILE A 166 -8.33 -0.17 16.49
CA ILE A 166 -9.26 0.85 15.99
C ILE A 166 -8.41 2.04 15.53
N ILE A 167 -8.68 2.53 14.32
CA ILE A 167 -8.00 3.68 13.73
C ILE A 167 -9.09 4.73 13.46
N VAL A 168 -9.01 5.86 14.14
CA VAL A 168 -10.02 6.93 14.05
C VAL A 168 -9.74 7.84 12.84
N PRO A 169 -10.72 8.63 12.36
CA PRO A 169 -10.46 9.62 11.31
C PRO A 169 -9.33 10.58 11.67
N GLY A 170 -8.48 10.91 10.70
CA GLY A 170 -7.26 11.70 10.85
C GLY A 170 -6.00 10.87 11.16
N GLU A 171 -6.15 9.59 11.51
CA GLU A 171 -5.03 8.72 11.90
C GLU A 171 -4.66 7.68 10.84
N GLN A 172 -3.45 7.13 11.01
CA GLN A 172 -2.93 6.04 10.23
C GLN A 172 -2.59 4.85 11.15
N GLY A 173 -2.67 3.65 10.60
CA GLY A 173 -2.18 2.43 11.24
C GLY A 173 -1.13 1.77 10.36
N PHE A 174 -0.04 1.34 10.98
CA PHE A 174 0.95 0.47 10.36
C PHE A 174 1.09 -0.78 11.21
N LEU A 175 0.50 -1.88 10.76
CA LEU A 175 0.32 -3.07 11.57
C LEU A 175 1.06 -4.26 10.95
N TYR A 176 1.61 -5.12 11.81
CA TYR A 176 2.09 -6.44 11.42
C TYR A 176 1.02 -7.50 11.76
N ASP A 177 0.52 -8.21 10.75
CA ASP A 177 -0.46 -9.29 10.89
C ASP A 177 0.23 -10.62 11.16
N LEU A 178 0.07 -11.11 12.39
CA LEU A 178 0.68 -12.35 12.86
C LEU A 178 0.08 -13.59 12.18
N THR A 179 -1.12 -13.49 11.61
CA THR A 179 -1.77 -14.62 10.91
C THR A 179 -1.10 -14.95 9.58
N LYS A 180 -0.35 -14.01 8.99
CA LYS A 180 0.33 -14.19 7.71
C LYS A 180 1.61 -15.03 7.85
N ASN A 181 2.15 -15.19 9.06
CA ASN A 181 3.39 -15.93 9.32
C ASN A 181 3.15 -17.40 9.74
N LYS A 182 2.76 -18.24 8.77
CA LYS A 182 2.30 -19.62 9.04
C LYS A 182 3.36 -20.60 9.52
N LYS A 183 4.64 -20.38 9.19
CA LYS A 183 5.71 -21.35 9.45
C LYS A 183 6.30 -21.26 10.86
N LYS A 184 5.92 -20.23 11.65
CA LYS A 184 6.43 -19.96 13.01
C LYS A 184 7.96 -20.08 13.11
N LEU A 185 8.65 -19.69 12.04
CA LEU A 185 10.12 -19.75 12.00
C LEU A 185 10.68 -18.69 12.96
N PRO A 186 11.73 -19.02 13.73
CA PRO A 186 12.43 -18.05 14.56
C PRO A 186 12.84 -16.83 13.76
N GLN A 187 12.32 -15.66 14.13
CA GLN A 187 12.69 -14.39 13.53
C GLN A 187 12.27 -13.22 14.42
N VAL A 188 13.02 -12.13 14.39
CA VAL A 188 12.55 -10.84 14.91
C VAL A 188 11.53 -10.27 13.92
N ILE A 189 10.29 -10.10 14.35
CA ILE A 189 9.18 -9.64 13.48
C ILE A 189 8.91 -8.14 13.59
N ALA A 190 9.29 -7.52 14.71
CA ALA A 190 9.24 -6.08 14.92
C ALA A 190 10.32 -5.69 15.94
N SER A 191 11.05 -4.61 15.68
CA SER A 191 12.04 -4.03 16.59
C SER A 191 12.30 -2.57 16.24
N ASP A 192 12.70 -1.79 17.24
CA ASP A 192 13.19 -0.41 17.12
C ASP A 192 14.67 -0.31 16.67
N SER A 193 15.24 -1.37 16.09
CA SER A 193 16.69 -1.50 15.92
C SER A 193 17.14 -2.22 14.67
N GLN A 194 18.45 -2.22 14.45
CA GLN A 194 19.09 -3.07 13.46
C GLN A 194 19.34 -4.47 14.03
N ILE A 195 18.74 -5.47 13.38
CA ILE A 195 19.00 -6.89 13.62
C ILE A 195 19.95 -7.41 12.54
N SER A 196 20.94 -8.21 12.96
CA SER A 196 21.96 -8.77 12.07
C SER A 196 22.46 -10.11 12.59
N ASN A 197 23.24 -10.84 11.79
CA ASN A 197 23.85 -12.14 12.15
C ASN A 197 22.84 -13.16 12.69
N GLU A 198 21.64 -13.19 12.09
CA GLU A 198 20.60 -14.14 12.47
C GLU A 198 21.03 -15.56 12.12
N ILE A 199 21.08 -16.44 13.12
CA ILE A 199 21.39 -17.86 12.94
C ILE A 199 20.29 -18.65 13.64
N THR A 200 19.63 -19.51 12.86
CA THR A 200 18.61 -20.43 13.37
C THR A 200 19.13 -21.86 13.29
N THR A 201 18.97 -22.58 14.39
CA THR A 201 19.20 -24.03 14.48
C THR A 201 17.92 -24.71 14.94
N LYS A 202 17.96 -26.03 15.16
CA LYS A 202 16.80 -26.81 15.61
C LYS A 202 16.23 -26.31 16.96
N ASN A 203 17.11 -25.91 17.88
CA ASN A 203 16.77 -25.63 19.29
C ASN A 203 17.27 -24.25 19.77
N ASN A 204 17.76 -23.42 18.85
CA ASN A 204 18.36 -22.14 19.21
C ASN A 204 18.19 -21.11 18.08
N TYR A 205 17.97 -19.86 18.45
CA TYR A 205 18.00 -18.70 17.57
C TYR A 205 18.85 -17.60 18.20
N THR A 206 19.83 -17.13 17.43
CA THR A 206 20.76 -16.09 17.85
C THR A 206 20.78 -14.95 16.86
N PHE A 207 20.99 -13.74 17.35
CA PHE A 207 21.14 -12.55 16.51
C PHE A 207 21.89 -11.45 17.28
N THR A 208 22.40 -10.48 16.52
CA THR A 208 23.02 -9.27 17.04
C THR A 208 22.06 -8.09 16.87
N PHE A 209 21.81 -7.41 17.98
CA PHE A 209 21.02 -6.19 18.08
C PHE A 209 21.95 -4.97 18.13
N LYS A 210 21.64 -3.90 17.39
CA LYS A 210 22.32 -2.59 17.51
C LYS A 210 21.33 -1.43 17.42
N SER A 211 21.44 -0.48 18.35
CA SER A 211 20.58 0.70 18.43
C SER A 211 21.33 1.87 19.10
N PRO A 212 20.96 3.14 18.88
CA PRO A 212 21.59 4.29 19.55
C PRO A 212 21.69 4.17 21.07
N LYS A 213 22.67 4.85 21.68
CA LYS A 213 22.79 4.92 23.16
C LYS A 213 21.61 5.71 23.75
N ASN A 214 21.29 5.44 25.02
CA ASN A 214 20.24 6.12 25.80
C ASN A 214 18.79 5.94 25.30
N THR A 215 18.53 4.84 24.60
CA THR A 215 17.17 4.40 24.25
C THR A 215 16.90 3.01 24.83
N ASN A 216 15.64 2.59 24.86
CA ASN A 216 15.26 1.25 25.28
C ASN A 216 14.88 0.44 24.05
N ASN A 217 15.42 -0.77 23.94
CA ASN A 217 14.99 -1.74 22.94
C ASN A 217 13.58 -2.17 23.30
N VAL A 218 12.76 -2.33 22.27
CA VAL A 218 11.58 -3.18 22.32
C VAL A 218 11.56 -4.02 21.06
N MET A 219 11.45 -5.33 21.23
CA MET A 219 11.31 -6.25 20.12
C MET A 219 10.25 -7.31 20.38
N ARG A 220 9.61 -7.73 19.30
CA ARG A 220 8.77 -8.92 19.21
C ARG A 220 9.45 -9.94 18.33
N ILE A 221 9.58 -11.15 18.89
CA ILE A 221 10.31 -12.25 18.27
C ILE A 221 9.33 -13.42 18.12
N GLN A 222 9.11 -13.88 16.88
CA GLN A 222 8.39 -15.12 16.65
C GLN A 222 9.31 -16.29 16.98
N LEU A 223 8.83 -17.25 17.78
CA LEU A 223 9.55 -18.50 18.05
C LEU A 223 8.62 -19.70 17.83
N PRO A 224 9.14 -20.92 17.61
CA PRO A 224 8.33 -22.13 17.47
C PRO A 224 7.67 -22.55 18.79
N LYS A 225 8.33 -22.27 19.93
CA LYS A 225 7.83 -22.52 21.29
C LYS A 225 8.52 -21.58 22.29
N LYS A 226 7.99 -21.55 23.52
CA LYS A 226 8.52 -20.73 24.61
C LYS A 226 9.99 -21.08 24.89
N PRO A 227 10.90 -20.09 24.95
CA PRO A 227 12.30 -20.35 25.26
C PRO A 227 12.48 -20.78 26.72
N SER A 228 13.32 -21.79 26.94
CA SER A 228 13.77 -22.21 28.26
C SER A 228 14.90 -21.32 28.80
N GLU A 229 15.74 -20.79 27.90
CA GLU A 229 16.84 -19.90 28.21
C GLU A 229 16.82 -18.66 27.32
N ILE A 230 17.09 -17.51 27.92
CA ILE A 230 17.25 -16.21 27.24
C ILE A 230 18.53 -15.59 27.77
N ASN A 231 19.56 -15.54 26.93
CA ASN A 231 20.87 -15.03 27.30
C ASN A 231 21.20 -13.81 26.43
N LEU A 232 21.55 -12.70 27.08
CA LEU A 232 21.95 -11.45 26.43
C LEU A 232 23.39 -11.15 26.84
N PHE A 233 24.25 -10.89 25.85
CA PHE A 233 25.66 -10.56 26.08
C PHE A 233 26.01 -9.24 25.40
N ASP A 234 26.76 -8.39 26.08
CA ASP A 234 27.37 -7.22 25.43
C ASP A 234 28.55 -7.63 24.52
N VAL A 235 29.18 -6.65 23.88
CA VAL A 235 30.35 -6.89 23.01
C VAL A 235 31.58 -7.46 23.74
N ASN A 236 31.65 -7.29 25.06
CA ASN A 236 32.72 -7.82 25.90
C ASN A 236 32.36 -9.21 26.47
N GLN A 237 31.31 -9.86 25.94
CA GLN A 237 30.77 -11.14 26.42
C GLN A 237 30.28 -11.09 27.88
N LYS A 238 30.00 -9.89 28.41
CA LYS A 238 29.42 -9.74 29.74
C LYS A 238 27.92 -9.98 29.67
N PHE A 239 27.43 -10.83 30.57
CA PHE A 239 26.02 -11.14 30.67
C PHE A 239 25.21 -9.92 31.13
N ILE A 240 24.12 -9.63 30.41
CA ILE A 240 23.16 -8.58 30.74
C ILE A 240 22.03 -9.18 31.57
N THR A 241 21.97 -8.81 32.85
CA THR A 241 20.96 -9.34 33.79
C THR A 241 19.67 -8.53 33.82
N SER A 242 19.70 -7.27 33.40
CA SER A 242 18.55 -6.35 33.50
C SER A 242 17.78 -6.28 32.18
N PHE A 243 16.82 -7.18 32.00
CA PHE A 243 15.87 -7.17 30.90
C PHE A 243 14.49 -7.66 31.37
N LYS A 244 13.42 -7.28 30.68
CA LYS A 244 12.10 -7.87 30.90
C LYS A 244 11.80 -8.87 29.81
N LYS A 245 10.83 -9.75 30.05
CA LYS A 245 10.37 -10.72 29.07
C LYS A 245 8.92 -11.07 29.29
N GLU A 246 8.20 -11.28 28.21
CA GLU A 246 6.83 -11.79 28.25
C GLU A 246 6.60 -12.73 27.07
N TRP A 247 6.02 -13.90 27.33
CA TRP A 247 5.72 -14.88 26.29
C TRP A 247 4.22 -14.90 26.02
N ASP A 248 3.85 -14.60 24.77
CA ASP A 248 2.50 -14.73 24.28
C ASP A 248 2.30 -16.13 23.69
N THR A 249 1.46 -16.93 24.35
CA THR A 249 1.26 -18.34 23.98
C THR A 249 0.35 -18.51 22.76
N GLU A 250 -0.57 -17.57 22.53
CA GLU A 250 -1.51 -17.65 21.41
C GLU A 250 -0.79 -17.40 20.08
N THR A 251 0.12 -16.43 20.07
CA THR A 251 0.87 -16.01 18.88
C THR A 251 2.27 -16.62 18.80
N ASN A 252 2.72 -17.31 19.85
CA ASN A 252 4.09 -17.82 20.00
C ASN A 252 5.15 -16.72 19.82
N THR A 253 4.92 -15.55 20.41
CA THR A 253 5.85 -14.43 20.34
C THR A 253 6.47 -14.11 21.70
N LEU A 254 7.76 -13.79 21.70
CA LEU A 254 8.47 -13.26 22.86
C LEU A 254 8.56 -11.75 22.74
N TRP A 255 8.08 -11.05 23.75
CA TRP A 255 8.40 -9.65 24.02
C TRP A 255 9.68 -9.58 24.84
N LEU A 256 10.65 -8.78 24.41
CA LEU A 256 11.96 -8.74 25.06
C LEU A 256 12.53 -7.31 25.07
N PRO A 257 12.14 -6.44 26.01
CA PRO A 257 12.75 -5.12 26.15
C PRO A 257 13.98 -5.14 27.07
N PHE A 258 14.97 -4.31 26.73
CA PHE A 258 16.19 -4.10 27.51
C PHE A 258 16.85 -2.76 27.11
N ASN A 259 17.85 -2.29 27.86
CA ASN A 259 18.52 -1.03 27.55
C ASN A 259 19.39 -1.16 26.28
N ASN A 260 19.34 -0.16 25.41
CA ASN A 260 20.08 -0.21 24.15
C ASN A 260 21.60 -0.10 24.31
N SER A 261 22.29 -0.66 23.33
CA SER A 261 23.73 -0.55 23.17
C SER A 261 24.07 -0.28 21.71
N PHE A 262 24.84 0.79 21.49
CA PHE A 262 25.39 1.12 20.18
C PHE A 262 26.46 0.12 19.73
N GLU A 263 27.21 -0.44 20.67
CA GLU A 263 28.25 -1.44 20.40
C GLU A 263 27.62 -2.77 19.98
N GLY A 264 26.46 -3.07 20.54
CA GLY A 264 25.59 -4.17 20.19
C GLY A 264 25.34 -5.14 21.35
N VAL A 265 24.29 -5.94 21.21
CA VAL A 265 23.91 -7.01 22.14
C VAL A 265 23.70 -8.29 21.35
N ASN A 266 24.37 -9.37 21.76
CA ASN A 266 24.12 -10.70 21.23
C ASN A 266 23.01 -11.36 22.05
N VAL A 267 21.93 -11.73 21.37
CA VAL A 267 20.79 -12.41 21.96
C VAL A 267 20.85 -13.88 21.57
N ASN A 268 20.64 -14.77 22.54
CA ASN A 268 20.63 -16.22 22.36
C ASN A 268 19.40 -16.81 23.07
N LEU A 269 18.50 -17.40 22.27
CA LEU A 269 17.21 -17.93 22.70
C LEU A 269 17.18 -19.43 22.45
N LYS A 270 17.08 -20.25 23.51
CA LYS A 270 17.04 -21.71 23.39
C LYS A 270 15.71 -22.29 23.84
N TRP A 271 15.32 -23.43 23.26
CA TRP A 271 14.06 -24.12 23.58
C TRP A 271 14.13 -25.64 23.44
#